data_AF-A0A450TST9-F1
#
_entry.id   AF-A0A450TST9-F1
#
_cell.length_a   1.000
_cell.length_b   1.000
_cell.length_c   1.000
_cell.angle_alpha   90.00
_cell.angle_beta   90.00
_cell.angle_gamma   90.00
#
_symmetry.space_group_name_H-M   'P 1'
#
loop_
_entity.id
_entity.type
_entity.pdbx_description
1 polymer ?
#
loop_
_entity_poly.entity_id
_entity_poly.type
_entity_poly.pdbx_seq_one_letter_code
_entity_poly.pdbx_strand_id
1 'polypeptide(L)'
;MILAKTLSKEVLEEYGEQLYKTSEAATDFFEQKYQKYANPELYVAVLLGTLGFQPKEVSSIIFMGRLAGVCAHIIEENSPMRLLFRGNSLYTSPATHPVVPLEERELQSPE
;
A
#
# COMPACT_ATOMS: atom_id res chain seq x y z
N MET A 1 10.80 -8.37 -10.36
CA MET A 1 10.18 -9.60 -9.81
C MET A 1 11.20 -10.71 -9.62
N ILE A 2 12.02 -11.03 -10.63
CA ILE A 2 13.05 -12.09 -10.57
C ILE A 2 13.96 -11.95 -9.34
N LEU A 3 14.47 -10.74 -9.05
CA LEU A 3 15.42 -10.54 -7.95
C LEU A 3 14.87 -10.90 -6.56
N ALA A 4 13.69 -10.39 -6.18
CA ALA A 4 13.10 -10.67 -4.87
C ALA A 4 12.73 -12.15 -4.72
N LYS A 5 12.24 -12.77 -5.80
CA LYS A 5 11.95 -14.20 -5.83
C LYS A 5 13.22 -15.04 -5.69
N THR A 6 14.29 -14.73 -6.44
CA THR A 6 15.59 -15.41 -6.33
C THR A 6 16.19 -15.26 -4.94
N LEU A 7 16.22 -14.05 -4.39
CA LEU A 7 16.76 -13.79 -3.05
C LEU A 7 15.95 -14.49 -1.96
N SER A 8 14.61 -14.52 -2.10
CA SER A 8 13.78 -15.30 -1.20
C SER A 8 14.14 -16.79 -1.27
N LYS A 9 14.30 -17.35 -2.48
CA LYS A 9 14.69 -18.74 -2.70
C LYS A 9 16.01 -19.10 -2.01
N GLU A 10 17.01 -18.24 -2.10
CA GLU A 10 18.33 -18.45 -1.46
C GLU A 10 18.24 -18.42 0.08
N VAL A 11 17.52 -17.46 0.66
CA VAL A 11 17.38 -17.31 2.12
C VAL A 11 16.53 -18.42 2.77
N LEU A 12 15.72 -19.12 1.98
CA LEU A 12 14.87 -20.22 2.45
C LEU A 12 15.59 -21.54 2.65
N GLU A 13 16.71 -21.77 1.95
CA GLU A 13 17.55 -22.95 2.16
C GLU A 13 18.11 -22.99 3.59
N GLU A 14 18.10 -21.85 4.29
CA GLU A 14 18.71 -21.68 5.62
C GLU A 14 17.69 -21.57 6.78
N TYR A 15 16.48 -21.01 6.58
CA TYR A 15 15.58 -20.65 7.72
C TYR A 15 14.08 -21.00 7.62
N GLY A 16 13.55 -21.58 6.53
CA GLY A 16 12.18 -22.16 6.58
C GLY A 16 11.39 -22.29 5.28
N GLU A 17 11.12 -23.53 4.86
CA GLU A 17 10.58 -23.90 3.54
C GLU A 17 9.07 -23.62 3.32
N GLN A 18 8.26 -23.56 4.40
CA GLN A 18 6.80 -23.62 4.31
C GLN A 18 6.14 -22.35 3.76
N LEU A 19 6.63 -21.16 4.15
CA LEU A 19 6.05 -19.88 3.71
C LEU A 19 6.22 -19.67 2.21
N TYR A 20 7.38 -20.06 1.67
CA TYR A 20 7.64 -19.95 0.23
C TYR A 20 6.83 -20.92 -0.61
N LYS A 21 6.74 -22.19 -0.19
CA LYS A 21 5.87 -23.18 -0.85
C LYS A 21 4.43 -22.66 -0.92
N THR A 22 3.97 -22.05 0.17
CA THR A 22 2.63 -21.44 0.22
C THR A 22 2.50 -20.25 -0.72
N SER A 23 3.51 -19.37 -0.80
CA SER A 23 3.48 -18.23 -1.73
C SER A 23 3.54 -18.63 -3.21
N GLU A 24 4.28 -19.70 -3.55
CA GLU A 24 4.31 -20.24 -4.91
C GLU A 24 2.94 -20.82 -5.29
N ALA A 25 2.36 -21.66 -4.42
CA ALA A 25 1.03 -22.22 -4.66
C ALA A 25 -0.05 -21.13 -4.79
N ALA A 26 0.04 -20.08 -3.99
CA ALA A 26 -0.84 -18.92 -4.12
C ALA A 26 -0.63 -18.19 -5.46
N THR A 27 0.62 -17.95 -5.84
CA THR A 27 0.96 -17.30 -7.12
C THR A 27 0.38 -18.08 -8.30
N ASP A 28 0.64 -19.39 -8.35
CA ASP A 28 0.13 -20.27 -9.41
C ASP A 28 -1.40 -20.24 -9.50
N PHE A 29 -2.09 -20.28 -8.35
CA PHE A 29 -3.54 -20.18 -8.30
C PHE A 29 -4.05 -18.85 -8.83
N PHE A 30 -3.44 -17.73 -8.45
CA PHE A 30 -3.87 -16.40 -8.89
C PHE A 30 -3.58 -16.14 -10.37
N GLU A 31 -2.47 -16.65 -10.89
CA GLU A 31 -2.13 -16.57 -12.31
C GLU A 31 -3.10 -17.41 -13.14
N GLN A 32 -3.38 -18.65 -12.73
CA GLN A 32 -4.28 -19.54 -13.47
C GLN A 32 -5.73 -19.06 -13.44
N LYS A 33 -6.22 -18.62 -12.27
CA LYS A 33 -7.64 -18.29 -12.08
C LYS A 33 -8.00 -16.86 -12.44
N TYR A 34 -7.09 -15.91 -12.20
CA TYR A 34 -7.38 -14.48 -12.32
C TYR A 34 -6.43 -13.74 -13.27
N GLN A 35 -5.45 -14.42 -13.89
CA GLN A 35 -4.43 -13.79 -14.74
C GLN A 35 -3.69 -12.65 -14.02
N LYS A 36 -3.48 -12.81 -12.71
CA LYS A 36 -2.76 -11.83 -11.88
C LYS A 36 -1.42 -12.38 -11.46
N TYR A 37 -0.36 -11.69 -11.86
CA TYR A 37 1.00 -11.97 -11.43
C TYR A 37 1.26 -11.45 -10.02
N ALA A 38 2.18 -12.12 -9.32
CA ALA A 38 2.63 -11.68 -8.01
C ALA A 38 3.39 -10.34 -8.11
N ASN A 39 3.01 -9.38 -7.28
CA ASN A 39 3.81 -8.17 -7.11
C ASN A 39 5.08 -8.47 -6.29
N PRO A 40 6.13 -7.64 -6.38
CA PRO A 40 7.35 -7.82 -5.59
C PRO A 40 7.09 -7.94 -4.08
N GLU A 41 6.07 -7.26 -3.58
CA GLU A 41 5.69 -7.23 -2.17
C GLU A 41 5.37 -8.62 -1.61
N LEU A 42 4.81 -9.54 -2.41
CA LEU A 42 4.57 -10.92 -1.97
C LEU A 42 5.87 -11.60 -1.53
N TYR A 43 6.90 -11.57 -2.38
CA TYR A 43 8.18 -12.22 -2.09
C TYR A 43 9.01 -11.44 -1.07
N VAL A 44 8.87 -10.12 -1.00
CA VAL A 44 9.48 -9.31 0.08
C VAL A 44 8.88 -9.69 1.43
N ALA A 45 7.57 -9.93 1.52
CA ALA A 45 6.95 -10.38 2.77
C ALA A 45 7.45 -11.77 3.20
N VAL A 46 7.60 -12.70 2.25
CA VAL A 46 8.21 -14.03 2.52
C VAL A 46 9.64 -13.86 3.02
N LEU A 47 10.47 -13.09 2.33
CA LEU A 47 11.86 -12.83 2.71
C LEU A 47 11.97 -12.25 4.12
N LEU A 48 11.22 -11.18 4.43
CA LEU A 48 11.27 -10.52 5.74
C LEU A 48 10.75 -11.43 6.85
N GLY A 49 9.70 -12.21 6.59
CA GLY A 49 9.19 -13.21 7.54
C GLY A 49 10.21 -14.31 7.83
N THR A 50 10.91 -14.81 6.80
CA THR A 50 11.98 -15.80 6.96
C THR A 50 13.18 -15.24 7.73
N LEU A 51 13.47 -13.94 7.62
CA LEU A 51 14.49 -13.24 8.42
C LEU A 51 14.03 -12.91 9.85
N GLY A 52 12.81 -13.29 10.25
CA GLY A 52 12.30 -13.12 11.61
C GLY A 52 11.64 -11.77 11.90
N PHE A 53 11.43 -10.93 10.89
CA PHE A 53 10.69 -9.68 11.07
C PHE A 53 9.20 -9.94 11.28
N GLN A 54 8.59 -9.13 12.15
CA GLN A 54 7.15 -9.21 12.43
C GLN A 54 6.36 -8.50 11.32
N PRO A 55 5.15 -8.98 10.96
CA PRO A 55 4.34 -8.36 9.91
C PRO A 55 4.09 -6.85 10.09
N LYS A 56 3.97 -6.38 11.34
CA LYS A 56 3.79 -4.95 11.66
C LYS A 56 5.02 -4.08 11.32
N GLU A 57 6.19 -4.68 11.14
CA GLU A 57 7.45 -3.99 10.87
C GLU A 57 7.70 -3.81 9.38
N VAL A 58 7.05 -4.61 8.54
CA VAL A 58 7.24 -4.66 7.08
C VAL A 58 7.04 -3.28 6.42
N SER A 59 5.98 -2.55 6.80
CA SER A 59 5.71 -1.22 6.23
C SER A 59 6.83 -0.22 6.52
N SER A 60 7.41 -0.29 7.72
CA SER A 60 8.54 0.57 8.11
C SER A 60 9.78 0.24 7.30
N ILE A 61 10.08 -1.05 7.10
CA ILE A 61 11.21 -1.51 6.29
C ILE A 61 11.06 -1.08 4.83
N ILE A 62 9.87 -1.24 4.26
CA ILE A 62 9.57 -0.80 2.90
C ILE A 62 9.75 0.72 2.78
N PHE A 63 9.25 1.50 3.76
CA PHE A 63 9.42 2.95 3.75
C PHE A 63 10.89 3.38 3.79
N MET A 64 11.71 2.72 4.63
CA MET A 64 13.16 2.97 4.66
C MET A 64 13.82 2.74 3.29
N GLY A 65 13.44 1.67 2.57
CA GLY A 65 13.92 1.41 1.21
C GLY A 65 13.42 2.43 0.17
N ARG A 66 12.32 3.12 0.44
CA ARG A 66 11.74 4.15 -0.45
C ARG A 66 12.18 5.57 -0.12
N LEU A 67 12.75 5.81 1.06
CA LEU A 67 13.07 7.15 1.56
C LEU A 67 13.92 7.96 0.58
N ALA A 68 14.94 7.36 -0.04
CA ALA A 68 15.77 8.04 -1.04
C ALA A 68 14.95 8.55 -2.25
N GLY A 69 13.99 7.76 -2.73
CA GLY A 69 13.10 8.16 -3.83
C GLY A 69 12.10 9.24 -3.41
N VAL A 70 11.59 9.18 -2.18
CA VAL A 70 10.73 10.25 -1.63
C VAL A 70 11.51 11.56 -1.54
N CYS A 71 12.74 11.53 -1.01
CA CYS A 71 13.61 12.70 -0.96
C CYS A 71 13.92 13.26 -2.36
N ALA A 72 14.19 12.38 -3.34
CA ALA A 72 14.41 12.80 -4.72
C ALA A 72 13.20 13.53 -5.30
N HIS A 73 11.98 12.99 -5.14
CA HIS A 73 10.76 13.65 -5.60
C HIS A 73 10.47 14.98 -4.90
N ILE A 74 10.81 15.11 -3.61
CA ILE A 74 10.71 16.40 -2.91
C ILE A 74 11.65 17.43 -3.53
N ILE A 75 12.89 17.05 -3.85
CA ILE A 75 13.86 17.94 -4.50
C ILE A 75 13.37 18.33 -5.90
N GLU A 76 12.85 17.36 -6.66
CA GLU A 76 12.25 17.59 -7.97
C GLU A 76 11.12 18.62 -7.87
N GLU A 77 10.16 18.44 -6.96
CA GLU A 77 9.03 19.36 -6.79
C GLU A 77 9.48 20.79 -6.39
N ASN A 78 10.56 20.93 -5.62
CA ASN A 78 11.10 22.22 -5.18
C ASN A 78 11.99 22.93 -6.23
N SER A 79 12.28 22.27 -7.36
CA SER A 79 12.87 22.90 -8.55
C SER A 79 11.93 24.02 -9.07
N PRO A 80 12.36 24.97 -9.93
CA PRO A 80 11.49 25.97 -10.58
C PRO A 80 10.39 25.40 -11.51
N MET A 81 9.87 24.21 -11.22
CA MET A 81 8.70 23.62 -11.84
C MET A 81 7.41 24.24 -11.31
N ARG A 82 6.40 24.24 -12.18
CA ARG A 82 5.04 24.73 -11.92
C ARG A 82 4.39 23.88 -10.83
N LEU A 83 3.54 24.47 -9.97
CA LEU A 83 2.63 23.75 -9.07
C LEU A 83 2.02 22.55 -9.80
N LEU A 84 2.44 21.32 -9.46
CA LEU A 84 2.09 20.12 -10.23
C LEU A 84 0.66 19.66 -9.97
N PHE A 85 0.12 19.88 -8.76
CA PHE A 85 -1.21 19.40 -8.40
C PHE A 85 -1.99 20.37 -7.51
N ARG A 86 -3.20 20.74 -7.96
CA ARG A 86 -4.24 21.35 -7.14
C ARG A 86 -5.52 20.56 -7.36
N GLY A 87 -5.83 19.68 -6.41
CA GLY A 87 -7.03 18.86 -6.47
C GLY A 87 -8.29 19.73 -6.47
N ASN A 88 -9.17 19.51 -7.44
CA ASN A 88 -10.53 20.03 -7.42
C ASN A 88 -11.47 18.94 -6.88
N SER A 89 -12.57 19.35 -6.26
CA SER A 89 -13.58 18.44 -5.74
C SER A 89 -14.92 18.70 -6.41
N LEU A 90 -15.68 17.62 -6.63
CA LEU A 90 -17.08 17.72 -7.06
C LEU A 90 -17.96 17.82 -5.81
N TYR A 91 -18.74 18.89 -5.71
CA TYR A 91 -19.72 19.05 -4.64
C TYR A 91 -20.90 18.10 -4.87
N THR A 92 -21.15 17.19 -3.92
CA THR A 92 -22.26 16.20 -3.97
C THR A 92 -23.27 16.37 -2.84
N SER A 93 -23.03 17.34 -1.95
CA SER A 93 -23.92 17.64 -0.84
C SER A 93 -25.15 18.43 -1.31
N PRO A 94 -26.20 18.54 -0.46
CA PRO A 94 -27.40 19.29 -0.80
C PRO A 94 -27.08 20.74 -1.17
N ALA A 95 -27.87 21.34 -2.05
CA ALA A 95 -27.71 22.75 -2.41
C ALA A 95 -27.81 23.67 -1.19
N THR A 96 -27.42 24.93 -1.33
CA THR A 96 -27.48 25.91 -0.23
C THR A 96 -28.87 25.93 0.41
N HIS A 97 -28.93 25.62 1.70
CA HIS A 97 -30.15 25.67 2.50
C HIS A 97 -30.15 26.90 3.41
N PRO A 98 -31.32 27.47 3.71
CA PRO A 98 -31.41 28.56 4.68
C PRO A 98 -30.93 28.08 6.05
N VAL A 99 -30.36 29.00 6.82
CA VAL A 99 -29.98 28.74 8.21
C VAL A 99 -31.27 28.60 9.04
N VAL A 100 -31.49 27.43 9.63
CA VAL A 100 -32.61 27.19 10.56
C VAL A 100 -32.18 27.64 11.97
N PRO A 101 -32.93 28.55 12.64
CA PRO A 101 -32.73 28.93 14.04
C PRO A 101 -32.72 27.71 14.96
N LEU A 102 -32.00 27.77 16.08
CA LEU A 102 -31.80 26.61 16.95
C LEU A 102 -33.13 26.06 17.51
N GLU A 103 -34.05 26.96 17.82
CA GLU A 103 -35.38 26.68 18.37
C GLU A 103 -36.28 25.93 17.39
N GLU A 104 -35.99 26.04 16.09
CA GLU A 104 -36.75 25.45 14.99
C GLU A 104 -36.08 24.18 14.43
N ARG A 105 -34.93 23.76 14.98
CA ARG A 105 -34.26 22.52 14.57
C ARG A 105 -34.92 21.34 15.27
N GLU A 106 -35.51 20.43 14.50
CA GLU A 106 -35.94 19.14 15.04
C GLU A 106 -34.71 18.30 15.43
N LEU A 107 -34.74 17.72 16.64
CA LEU A 107 -33.77 16.71 17.05
C LEU A 107 -33.98 15.48 16.18
N GLN A 108 -33.12 15.28 15.17
CA GLN A 108 -33.05 14.02 14.45
C GLN A 108 -32.70 12.92 15.46
N SER A 109 -33.64 12.03 15.74
CA SER A 109 -33.38 10.83 16.53
C SER A 109 -32.50 9.90 15.69
N PRO A 110 -31.40 9.36 16.25
CA PRO A 110 -30.58 8.40 15.53
C PRO A 110 -31.39 7.12 15.27
N GLU A 111 -31.42 6.67 14.02
CA GLU A 111 -31.87 5.33 13.62
C GLU A 111 -30.90 4.24 14.14
#